data_AF-A0A7C4G729-F1
#
_entry.id   AF-A0A7C4G729-F1
#
_cell.length_a   1.000
_cell.length_b   1.000
_cell.length_c   1.000
_cell.angle_alpha   90.00
_cell.angle_beta   90.00
_cell.angle_gamma   90.00
#
_symmetry.space_group_name_H-M   'P 1'
#
loop_
_entity.id
_entity.type
_entity.pdbx_description
1 polymer ?
#
loop_
_entity_poly.entity_id
_entity_poly.type
_entity_poly.pdbx_seq_one_letter_code
_entity_poly.pdbx_strand_id
1 'polypeptide(L)'
;MTAHLWVKDFEKLVESIKMSNKRMQVLAELVKSKRISQVTFEYLRKGYESEARSLEERRRSLLERLKTYFDEIDQQIKSLEERIVSIETRYVIGEIDEESYKKQIEALQIALQGMIEELESVKGSIAILEVSRVETQIVIEEQVIPGERREELEKI
;
A
#
# COMPACT_ATOMS: atom_id res chain seq x y z
N MET A 1 -5.88 17.63 2.84
CA MET A 1 -6.28 16.30 3.35
C MET A 1 -5.61 16.17 4.72
N THR A 2 -6.32 15.87 5.81
CA THR A 2 -5.64 15.75 7.11
C THR A 2 -4.85 14.44 7.16
N ALA A 3 -3.61 14.46 7.65
CA ALA A 3 -2.69 13.31 7.69
C ALA A 3 -3.35 12.02 8.24
N HIS A 4 -4.29 12.17 9.16
CA HIS A 4 -4.98 11.06 9.81
C HIS A 4 -5.91 10.23 8.89
N LEU A 5 -6.42 10.80 7.80
CA LEU A 5 -7.39 10.11 6.93
C LEU A 5 -6.71 9.08 6.02
N TRP A 6 -5.58 9.43 5.41
CA TRP A 6 -4.88 8.52 4.48
C TRP A 6 -4.25 7.34 5.22
N VAL A 7 -3.78 7.52 6.46
CA VAL A 7 -3.25 6.43 7.31
C VAL A 7 -4.31 5.36 7.55
N LYS A 8 -5.52 5.78 7.90
CA LYS A 8 -6.64 4.86 8.13
C LYS A 8 -7.05 4.11 6.86
N ASP A 9 -7.02 4.79 5.72
CA ASP A 9 -7.29 4.16 4.42
C ASP A 9 -6.19 3.16 4.04
N PHE A 10 -4.93 3.49 4.33
CA PHE A 10 -3.77 2.63 4.15
C PHE A 10 -3.86 1.35 5.00
N GLU A 11 -4.05 1.46 6.31
CA GLU A 11 -4.12 0.31 7.23
C GLU A 11 -5.22 -0.67 6.82
N LYS A 12 -6.42 -0.13 6.54
CA LYS A 12 -7.56 -0.93 6.10
C LYS A 12 -7.29 -1.62 4.76
N LEU A 13 -6.62 -0.93 3.83
CA LEU A 13 -6.33 -1.48 2.52
C LEU A 13 -5.31 -2.61 2.61
N VAL A 14 -4.22 -2.42 3.36
CA VAL A 14 -3.19 -3.45 3.58
C VAL A 14 -3.80 -4.72 4.21
N GLU A 15 -4.63 -4.57 5.25
CA GLU A 15 -5.29 -5.72 5.87
C GLU A 15 -6.30 -6.39 4.91
N SER A 16 -7.03 -5.60 4.11
CA SER A 16 -7.95 -6.14 3.11
C SER A 16 -7.23 -6.96 2.03
N ILE A 17 -6.06 -6.49 1.56
CA ILE A 17 -5.22 -7.22 0.59
C ILE A 17 -4.75 -8.54 1.19
N LYS A 18 -4.22 -8.51 2.41
CA LYS A 18 -3.77 -9.70 3.14
C LYS A 18 -4.90 -10.73 3.30
N MET A 19 -6.10 -10.28 3.69
CA MET A 19 -7.25 -11.16 3.84
C MET A 19 -7.77 -11.70 2.51
N SER A 20 -7.70 -10.92 1.43
CA SER A 20 -8.03 -11.37 0.08
C SER A 20 -7.09 -12.50 -0.37
N ASN A 21 -5.77 -12.32 -0.26
CA ASN A 21 -4.78 -13.35 -0.59
C ASN A 21 -4.99 -14.62 0.26
N LYS A 22 -5.25 -14.46 1.57
CA LYS A 22 -5.53 -15.61 2.46
C LYS A 22 -6.80 -16.38 2.05
N ARG A 23 -7.88 -15.70 1.68
CA ARG A 23 -9.11 -16.35 1.18
C ARG A 23 -8.83 -17.15 -0.09
N MET A 24 -8.03 -16.57 -0.97
CA MET A 24 -7.61 -17.18 -2.22
C MET A 24 -6.83 -18.48 -1.94
N GLN A 25 -5.81 -18.44 -1.07
CA GLN A 25 -5.04 -19.61 -0.65
C GLN A 25 -5.91 -20.70 0.00
N VAL A 26 -6.78 -20.34 0.94
CA VAL A 26 -7.70 -21.30 1.59
C VAL A 26 -8.63 -21.95 0.59
N LEU A 27 -9.14 -21.19 -0.39
CA LEU A 27 -10.00 -21.73 -1.44
C LEU A 27 -9.27 -22.80 -2.28
N ALA A 28 -7.99 -22.59 -2.59
CA ALA A 28 -7.16 -23.58 -3.28
C ALA A 28 -6.94 -24.86 -2.45
N GLU A 29 -6.69 -24.71 -1.14
CA GLU A 29 -6.54 -25.85 -0.23
C GLU A 29 -7.83 -26.67 -0.10
N LEU A 30 -8.99 -26.00 -0.06
CA LEU A 30 -10.28 -26.65 0.06
C LEU A 30 -10.58 -27.55 -1.15
N VAL A 31 -10.26 -27.10 -2.36
CA VAL A 31 -10.46 -27.92 -3.57
C VAL A 31 -9.42 -29.03 -3.68
N LYS A 32 -8.15 -28.75 -3.32
CA LYS A 32 -7.08 -29.76 -3.27
C LYS A 32 -7.39 -30.90 -2.29
N SER A 33 -7.98 -30.57 -1.14
CA SER A 33 -8.43 -31.54 -0.13
C SER A 33 -9.78 -32.18 -0.43
N LYS A 34 -10.35 -31.94 -1.62
CA LYS A 34 -11.67 -32.45 -2.07
C LYS A 34 -12.81 -32.11 -1.11
N ARG A 35 -12.65 -31.07 -0.27
CA ARG A 35 -13.70 -30.57 0.65
C ARG A 35 -14.76 -29.75 -0.08
N ILE A 36 -14.41 -29.21 -1.24
CA ILE A 36 -15.33 -28.57 -2.19
C ILE A 36 -15.13 -29.19 -3.58
N SER A 37 -16.17 -29.13 -4.41
CA SER A 37 -16.07 -29.55 -5.80
C SER A 37 -15.29 -28.55 -6.66
N GLN A 38 -14.76 -29.00 -7.80
CA GLN A 38 -14.14 -28.12 -8.79
C GLN A 38 -15.10 -27.01 -9.26
N VAL A 39 -16.39 -27.34 -9.45
CA VAL A 39 -17.41 -26.37 -9.87
C VAL A 39 -17.61 -25.28 -8.82
N THR A 40 -17.66 -25.66 -7.54
CA THR A 40 -17.77 -24.71 -6.41
C THR A 40 -16.53 -23.82 -6.30
N PHE A 41 -15.34 -24.41 -6.49
CA PHE A 41 -14.09 -23.67 -6.54
C PHE A 41 -14.11 -22.59 -7.64
N GLU A 42 -14.45 -22.96 -8.86
CA GLU A 42 -14.48 -22.06 -10.01
C GLU A 42 -15.44 -20.88 -9.82
N TYR A 43 -16.62 -21.14 -9.23
CA TYR A 43 -17.58 -20.09 -8.92
C TYR A 43 -17.05 -19.10 -7.88
N LEU A 44 -16.53 -19.60 -6.75
CA LEU A 44 -16.01 -18.75 -5.68
C LEU A 44 -14.74 -17.99 -6.10
N ARG A 45 -13.86 -18.66 -6.87
CA ARG A 45 -12.64 -18.07 -7.40
C ARG A 45 -12.95 -16.81 -8.20
N LYS A 46 -13.91 -16.87 -9.12
CA LYS A 46 -14.31 -15.69 -9.92
C LYS A 46 -14.76 -14.50 -9.05
N GLY A 47 -15.51 -14.78 -7.98
CA GLY A 47 -15.91 -13.76 -7.01
C GLY A 47 -14.70 -13.13 -6.31
N TYR A 48 -13.81 -13.95 -5.78
CA TYR A 48 -12.60 -13.47 -5.10
C TYR A 48 -11.63 -12.74 -6.03
N GLU A 49 -11.50 -13.18 -7.29
CA GLU A 49 -10.69 -12.49 -8.29
C GLU A 49 -11.28 -11.12 -8.63
N SER A 50 -12.60 -10.98 -8.64
CA SER A 50 -13.27 -9.69 -8.84
C SER A 50 -13.00 -8.73 -7.67
N GLU A 51 -13.10 -9.21 -6.43
CA GLU A 51 -12.73 -8.44 -5.24
C GLU A 51 -11.24 -8.05 -5.26
N ALA A 52 -10.37 -8.98 -5.63
CA ALA A 52 -8.93 -8.78 -5.75
C ALA A 52 -8.60 -7.67 -6.77
N ARG A 53 -9.23 -7.66 -7.95
CA ARG A 53 -9.06 -6.58 -8.93
C ARG A 53 -9.44 -5.21 -8.37
N SER A 54 -10.56 -5.11 -7.65
CA SER A 54 -10.97 -3.87 -7.00
C SER A 54 -9.98 -3.39 -5.93
N LEU A 55 -9.42 -4.32 -5.15
CA LEU A 55 -8.38 -4.00 -4.17
C LEU A 55 -7.09 -3.50 -4.84
N GLU A 56 -6.71 -4.10 -5.97
CA GLU A 56 -5.52 -3.68 -6.73
C GLU A 56 -5.68 -2.28 -7.33
N GLU A 57 -6.86 -1.95 -7.85
CA GLU A 57 -7.18 -0.60 -8.33
C GLU A 57 -7.07 0.44 -7.20
N ARG A 58 -7.64 0.12 -6.03
CA ARG A 58 -7.55 0.98 -4.84
C ARG A 58 -6.11 1.12 -4.35
N ARG A 59 -5.33 0.05 -4.37
CA ARG A 59 -3.89 0.07 -4.02
C ARG A 59 -3.13 1.02 -4.92
N ARG A 60 -3.32 0.91 -6.24
CA ARG A 60 -2.65 1.77 -7.23
C ARG A 60 -3.03 3.23 -7.04
N SER A 61 -4.33 3.52 -6.87
CA SER A 61 -4.82 4.88 -6.65
C SER A 61 -4.25 5.50 -5.37
N LEU A 62 -4.21 4.75 -4.27
CA LEU A 62 -3.62 5.25 -3.02
C LEU A 62 -2.10 5.46 -3.17
N LEU A 63 -1.39 4.53 -3.81
CA LEU A 63 0.05 4.63 -4.05
C LEU A 63 0.40 5.89 -4.85
N GLU A 64 -0.34 6.16 -5.93
CA GLU A 64 -0.13 7.36 -6.75
C GLU A 64 -0.38 8.64 -5.94
N ARG A 65 -1.48 8.69 -5.18
CA ARG A 65 -1.79 9.82 -4.30
C ARG A 65 -0.71 10.07 -3.24
N LEU A 66 -0.17 9.01 -2.63
CA LEU A 66 0.90 9.14 -1.64
C LEU A 66 2.21 9.61 -2.28
N LYS A 67 2.53 9.21 -3.51
CA LYS A 67 3.70 9.71 -4.25
C LYS A 67 3.57 11.22 -4.53
N THR A 68 2.41 11.65 -5.02
CA THR A 68 2.14 13.09 -5.20
C THR A 68 2.26 13.85 -3.88
N TYR A 69 1.69 13.30 -2.80
CA TYR A 69 1.75 13.94 -1.49
C TYR A 69 3.18 14.00 -0.92
N PHE A 70 3.98 12.97 -1.15
CA PHE A 70 5.40 12.95 -0.79
C PHE A 70 6.15 14.10 -1.48
N ASP A 71 5.96 14.25 -2.80
CA ASP A 71 6.59 15.32 -3.57
C ASP A 71 6.13 16.71 -3.08
N GLU A 72 4.85 16.86 -2.74
CA GLU A 72 4.31 18.11 -2.17
C GLU A 72 4.96 18.47 -0.82
N ILE A 73 5.12 17.51 0.09
CA ILE A 73 5.78 17.73 1.38
C ILE A 73 7.25 18.07 1.18
N ASP A 74 7.96 17.36 0.31
CA ASP A 74 9.38 17.62 -0.01
C ASP A 74 9.60 19.05 -0.52
N GLN A 75 8.71 19.57 -1.36
CA GLN A 75 8.76 20.97 -1.79
C GLN A 75 8.48 21.96 -0.65
N GLN A 76 7.54 21.65 0.25
CA GLN A 76 7.24 22.50 1.40
C GLN A 76 8.42 22.57 2.38
N ILE A 77 9.11 21.43 2.61
CA ILE A 77 10.33 21.35 3.41
C ILE A 77 11.40 22.30 2.84
N LYS A 78 11.70 22.20 1.55
CA LYS A 78 12.68 23.08 0.88
C LYS A 78 12.34 24.57 1.05
N SER A 79 11.06 24.93 0.89
CA SER A 79 10.62 26.32 1.08
C SER A 79 10.80 26.80 2.52
N LEU A 80 10.54 25.93 3.50
CA LEU A 80 10.78 26.25 4.91
C LEU A 80 12.27 26.43 5.20
N GLU A 81 13.13 25.56 4.66
CA GLU A 81 14.58 25.66 4.80
C GLU A 81 15.11 26.98 4.22
N GLU A 82 14.69 27.37 3.02
CA GLU A 82 15.05 28.65 2.41
C GLU A 82 14.64 29.84 3.28
N ARG A 83 13.44 29.78 3.86
CA ARG A 83 12.92 30.83 4.74
C ARG A 83 13.71 30.90 6.05
N ILE A 84 14.07 29.75 6.62
CA ILE A 84 14.94 29.66 7.80
C ILE A 84 16.29 30.30 7.49
N VAL A 85 16.94 29.92 6.39
CA VAL A 85 18.24 30.49 5.97
C VAL A 85 18.16 32.02 5.78
N SER A 86 17.05 32.52 5.21
CA SER A 86 16.83 33.96 5.07
C SER A 86 16.78 34.67 6.44
N ILE A 87 16.07 34.09 7.42
CA ILE A 87 15.95 34.65 8.77
C ILE A 87 17.30 34.61 9.51
N GLU A 88 18.01 33.49 9.43
CA GLU A 88 19.35 33.32 10.00
C GLU A 88 20.31 34.37 9.44
N THR A 89 20.30 34.57 8.12
CA THR A 89 21.14 35.58 7.45
C THR A 89 20.86 36.98 7.98
N ARG A 90 19.57 37.38 8.03
CA ARG A 90 19.18 38.71 8.54
C ARG A 90 19.57 38.92 9.99
N TYR A 91 19.48 37.88 10.82
CA TYR A 91 19.91 37.97 12.22
C TYR A 91 21.43 38.16 12.32
N VAL A 92 22.21 37.37 11.60
CA VAL A 92 23.69 37.42 11.64
C VAL A 92 24.24 38.78 11.18
N ILE A 93 23.62 39.41 10.18
CA ILE A 93 24.03 40.74 9.70
C ILE A 93 23.43 41.90 10.51
N GLY A 94 22.64 41.60 11.56
CA GLY A 94 22.05 42.60 12.45
C GLY A 94 20.83 43.33 11.88
N GLU A 95 20.19 42.81 10.82
CA GLU A 95 18.94 43.38 10.27
C GLU A 95 17.73 43.14 11.18
N ILE A 96 17.77 42.11 12.03
CA ILE A 96 16.73 41.81 13.02
C ILE A 96 17.36 41.55 14.39
N ASP A 97 16.65 41.94 15.46
CA ASP A 97 17.06 41.67 16.84
C ASP A 97 16.81 40.21 17.27
N GLU A 98 17.37 39.83 18.42
CA GLU A 98 17.28 38.47 18.96
C GLU A 98 15.84 38.04 19.28
N GLU A 99 14.99 38.95 19.74
CA GLU A 99 13.60 38.65 20.07
C GLU A 99 12.80 38.32 18.80
N SER A 100 12.95 39.15 17.76
CA SER A 100 12.35 38.97 16.45
C SER A 100 12.85 37.70 15.76
N TYR A 101 14.15 37.40 15.88
CA TYR A 101 14.74 36.16 15.38
C TYR A 101 14.12 34.93 16.06
N LYS A 102 14.14 34.87 17.40
CA LYS A 102 13.60 33.74 18.17
C LYS A 102 12.14 33.46 17.84
N LYS A 103 11.32 34.51 17.81
CA LYS A 103 9.89 34.41 17.48
C LYS A 103 9.64 33.84 16.09
N GLN A 104 10.48 34.18 15.12
CA GLN A 104 10.32 33.69 13.75
C GLN A 104 10.86 32.26 13.57
N ILE A 105 11.99 31.93 14.20
CA ILE A 105 12.67 30.65 13.97
C ILE A 105 11.99 29.48 14.68
N GLU A 106 11.49 29.68 15.91
CA GLU A 106 10.94 28.61 16.74
C GLU A 106 9.76 27.89 16.05
N ALA A 107 8.80 28.65 15.55
CA ALA A 107 7.64 28.09 14.86
C ALA A 107 8.02 27.39 13.54
N LEU A 108 9.02 27.90 12.81
CA LEU A 108 9.47 27.30 11.56
C LEU A 108 10.22 26.00 11.78
N GLN A 109 11.05 25.91 12.82
CA GLN A 109 11.77 24.68 13.17
C GLN A 109 10.81 23.58 13.62
N ILE A 110 9.79 23.92 14.42
CA ILE A 110 8.74 22.97 14.82
C ILE A 110 7.98 22.46 13.59
N ALA A 111 7.59 23.34 12.67
CA ALA A 111 6.90 22.97 11.45
C ALA A 111 7.78 22.08 10.54
N LEU A 112 9.05 22.43 10.37
CA LEU A 112 10.01 21.66 9.58
C LEU A 112 10.18 20.24 10.13
N GLN A 113 10.38 20.10 11.44
CA GLN A 113 10.52 18.79 12.08
C GLN A 113 9.26 17.92 11.86
N GLY A 114 8.07 18.50 12.04
CA GLY A 114 6.82 17.79 11.80
C GLY A 114 6.65 17.34 10.34
N MET A 115 7.05 18.16 9.37
CA MET A 115 7.00 17.80 7.95
C MET A 115 7.99 16.69 7.60
N ILE A 116 9.20 16.69 8.18
CA ILE A 116 10.19 15.62 7.98
C ILE A 116 9.64 14.28 8.51
N GLU A 117 9.03 14.29 9.70
CA GLU A 117 8.41 13.10 10.28
C GLU A 117 7.25 12.58 9.41
N GLU A 118 6.42 13.48 8.88
CA GLU A 118 5.35 13.11 7.97
C GLU A 118 5.87 12.54 6.65
N LEU A 119 6.92 13.14 6.07
CA LEU A 119 7.55 12.67 4.84
C LEU A 119 8.07 11.22 4.98
N GLU A 120 8.77 10.92 6.08
CA GLU A 120 9.27 9.57 6.35
C GLU A 120 8.13 8.57 6.61
N SER A 121 7.04 9.00 7.26
CA SER A 121 5.84 8.18 7.42
C SER A 121 5.21 7.82 6.07
N VAL A 122 5.02 8.81 5.19
CA VAL A 122 4.48 8.61 3.83
C VAL A 122 5.37 7.67 3.02
N LYS A 123 6.68 7.87 3.07
CA LYS A 123 7.68 7.00 2.42
C LYS A 123 7.58 5.55 2.88
N GLY A 124 7.42 5.32 4.18
CA GLY A 124 7.18 3.98 4.75
C GLY A 124 5.92 3.33 4.19
N SER A 125 4.81 4.07 4.12
CA SER A 125 3.55 3.58 3.54
C SER A 125 3.64 3.28 2.05
N ILE A 126 4.36 4.11 1.28
CA ILE A 126 4.65 3.84 -0.15
C ILE A 126 5.37 2.50 -0.29
N ALA A 127 6.44 2.28 0.47
CA ALA A 127 7.21 1.04 0.41
C ALA A 127 6.36 -0.19 0.73
N ILE A 128 5.49 -0.10 1.75
CA ILE A 128 4.56 -1.18 2.11
C ILE A 128 3.56 -1.45 0.98
N LEU A 129 2.98 -0.40 0.37
CA LEU A 129 2.03 -0.57 -0.73
C LEU A 129 2.69 -1.15 -1.98
N GLU A 130 3.95 -0.83 -2.28
CA GLU A 130 4.68 -1.39 -3.41
C GLU A 130 4.87 -2.90 -3.30
N VAL A 131 5.11 -3.41 -2.09
CA VAL A 131 5.28 -4.86 -1.84
C VAL A 131 3.97 -5.60 -1.53
N SER A 132 2.91 -4.88 -1.15
CA SER A 132 1.57 -5.45 -0.87
C SER A 132 0.87 -5.86 -2.17
N ARG A 133 1.31 -6.96 -2.78
CA ARG A 133 0.74 -7.47 -4.04
C ARG A 133 -0.59 -8.16 -3.78
N VAL A 134 -1.57 -7.88 -4.64
CA VAL A 134 -2.83 -8.62 -4.68
C VAL A 134 -2.66 -9.85 -5.57
N GLU A 135 -2.94 -11.03 -5.03
CA GLU A 135 -2.93 -12.30 -5.79
C GLU A 135 -4.23 -12.39 -6.61
N THR A 136 -4.13 -12.19 -7.93
CA THR A 136 -5.29 -12.16 -8.83
C THR A 136 -5.53 -13.48 -9.56
N GLN A 137 -4.65 -14.47 -9.43
CA GLN A 137 -4.77 -15.79 -10.06
C GLN A 137 -4.16 -16.87 -9.16
N ILE A 138 -4.89 -17.96 -8.95
CA ILE A 138 -4.33 -19.21 -8.41
C ILE A 138 -4.22 -20.23 -9.54
N VAL A 139 -3.01 -20.74 -9.73
CA VAL A 139 -2.77 -21.93 -10.54
C VAL A 139 -2.84 -23.13 -9.61
N ILE A 140 -3.80 -24.02 -9.83
CA ILE A 140 -3.81 -25.33 -9.18
C ILE A 140 -3.24 -26.30 -10.20
N GLU A 141 -2.06 -26.85 -9.90
CA GLU A 141 -1.52 -27.96 -10.69
C GLU A 141 -2.48 -29.15 -10.57
N GLU A 142 -3.13 -29.50 -11.68
CA GLU A 142 -4.01 -30.65 -11.76
C GLU A 142 -3.16 -31.91 -11.57
N GLN A 143 -3.32 -32.61 -10.45
CA GLN A 143 -2.72 -33.92 -10.32
C GLN A 143 -3.46 -34.87 -11.27
N VAL A 144 -2.87 -35.10 -12.44
CA VAL A 144 -3.22 -36.19 -13.34
C VAL A 144 -3.17 -37.47 -12.53
N ILE A 145 -4.33 -38.02 -12.16
CA ILE A 145 -4.43 -39.33 -11.52
C ILE A 145 -4.18 -40.36 -12.63
N PRO A 146 -3.02 -41.04 -12.69
CA PRO A 146 -2.77 -42.03 -13.72
C PRO A 146 -3.47 -43.31 -13.25
N GLY A 147 -4.71 -43.56 -13.67
CA GLY A 147 -5.40 -44.74 -13.17
C GLY A 147 -6.76 -45.13 -13.74
N GLU A 148 -7.47 -44.28 -14.48
CA GLU A 148 -8.72 -44.71 -15.13
C GLU A 148 -8.46 -45.17 -16.57
N ARG A 149 -7.70 -46.26 -16.71
CA ARG A 149 -7.77 -47.06 -17.94
C ARG A 149 -9.04 -47.89 -17.82
N ARG A 150 -10.14 -47.41 -18.43
CA ARG A 150 -11.36 -48.19 -18.62
C ARG A 150 -10.98 -49.54 -19.24
N GLU A 151 -11.32 -50.61 -18.55
CA GLU A 151 -11.45 -51.93 -19.15
C GLU A 151 -12.57 -51.84 -20.19
N GLU A 152 -12.23 -51.54 -21.43
CA GLU A 152 -13.10 -51.84 -22.56
C GLU A 152 -12.76 -53.24 -23.06
N LEU A 153 -13.60 -54.15 -22.56
CA LEU A 153 -13.94 -55.44 -23.12
C LEU A 153 -14.10 -55.35 -24.64
N GLU A 154 -13.11 -55.82 -25.40
CA GLU A 154 -13.37 -56.34 -26.75
C GLU A 154 -13.23 -57.86 -26.71
N LYS A 155 -14.38 -58.50 -26.55
CA LYS A 155 -14.69 -59.76 -27.20
C LYS A 155 -14.65 -59.51 -28.71
N ILE A 156 -13.84 -60.28 -29.45
CA ILE A 156 -14.18 -61.13 -30.61
C ILE A 156 -12.92 -61.84 -31.07
#